data_AF-G3XKR0-F1
#
_entry.id   AF-G3XKR0-F1
#
_cell.length_a   1.000
_cell.length_b   1.000
_cell.length_c   1.000
_cell.angle_alpha   90.00
_cell.angle_beta   90.00
_cell.angle_gamma   90.00
#
_symmetry.space_group_name_H-M   'P 1'
#
loop_
_entity.id
_entity.type
_entity.pdbx_description
1 polymer ?
#
loop_
_entity_poly.entity_id
_entity_poly.type
_entity_poly.pdbx_seq_one_letter_code
_entity_poly.pdbx_strand_id
1 'polypeptide(L)'
;MLKAVQFALSCTILSSAAPTASSETKWDIEDPGKLKIQHSGTIFNNGGHKLDGEAYGSKSLVDRRDPAVFGGKLDYNHNSGSSLSVSAQHKEHRGTRVGVEGKYNLYRNGPFHADVSGKYDRTYGGASSNPSFSTHLTGTVDF
;
A
#
# COMPACT_ATOMS: atom_id res chain seq x y z
N MET A 1 2.54 18.57 25.42
CA MET A 1 3.24 18.32 24.15
C MET A 1 4.10 17.08 24.34
N LEU A 2 3.56 15.89 24.07
CA LEU A 2 4.28 14.63 24.23
C LEU A 2 4.84 14.23 22.86
N LYS A 3 6.14 13.93 22.82
CA LYS A 3 6.88 13.54 21.61
C LYS A 3 6.55 12.09 21.27
N ALA A 4 6.06 11.84 20.06
CA ALA A 4 5.97 10.50 19.48
C ALA A 4 7.38 9.89 19.44
N VAL A 5 7.56 8.72 20.03
CA VAL A 5 8.84 7.99 20.01
C VAL A 5 8.74 6.90 18.95
N GLN A 6 9.25 7.20 17.76
CA GLN A 6 9.26 6.29 16.62
C GLN A 6 10.41 5.28 16.78
N PHE A 7 10.11 4.03 17.16
CA PHE A 7 11.09 2.94 17.19
C PHE A 7 11.05 2.15 15.88
N ALA A 8 11.86 2.56 14.90
CA ALA A 8 12.07 1.78 13.68
C ALA A 8 13.09 0.66 13.94
N LEU A 9 12.63 -0.55 14.24
CA LEU A 9 13.50 -1.73 14.27
C LEU A 9 13.64 -2.29 12.85
N SER A 10 14.60 -1.77 12.08
CA SER A 10 14.92 -2.29 10.74
C SER A 10 15.66 -3.62 10.89
N CYS A 11 14.95 -4.74 10.75
CA CYS A 11 15.57 -6.06 10.71
C CYS A 11 15.94 -6.39 9.25
N THR A 12 17.08 -5.86 8.81
CA THR A 12 17.65 -6.20 7.49
C THR A 12 18.27 -7.59 7.58
N ILE A 13 17.55 -8.62 7.14
CA ILE A 13 18.15 -9.94 6.92
C ILE A 13 19.04 -9.82 5.67
N LEU A 14 20.36 -9.71 5.86
CA LEU A 14 21.34 -9.83 4.78
C LEU A 14 21.30 -11.26 4.23
N SER A 15 20.61 -11.45 3.11
CA SER A 15 20.77 -12.65 2.26
C SER A 15 21.72 -12.31 1.12
N SER A 16 22.85 -13.01 1.04
CA SER A 16 23.87 -12.84 0.01
C SER A 16 23.42 -13.45 -1.33
N ALA A 17 23.57 -12.67 -2.40
CA ALA A 17 23.69 -13.09 -3.81
C ALA A 17 22.51 -13.86 -4.47
N ALA A 18 21.50 -13.09 -4.89
CA ALA A 18 20.53 -13.28 -5.99
C ALA A 18 19.73 -11.95 -6.08
N PRO A 19 18.90 -11.61 -7.10
CA PRO A 19 18.11 -10.36 -7.05
C PRO A 19 17.16 -10.44 -5.85
N THR A 20 17.59 -9.89 -4.73
CA THR A 20 17.10 -10.29 -3.42
C THR A 20 15.74 -9.65 -3.18
N ALA A 21 14.75 -10.50 -2.92
CA ALA A 21 13.52 -10.12 -2.27
C ALA A 21 13.85 -9.29 -1.02
N SER A 22 13.65 -7.97 -1.12
CA SER A 22 13.82 -7.05 0.00
C SER A 22 12.51 -7.05 0.78
N SER A 23 12.56 -7.33 2.08
CA SER A 23 11.39 -7.26 2.97
C SER A 23 11.70 -6.38 4.17
N GLU A 24 10.71 -5.63 4.61
CA GLU A 24 10.80 -4.71 5.73
C GLU A 24 9.57 -4.89 6.64
N THR A 25 9.80 -4.94 7.94
CA THR A 25 8.73 -4.91 8.95
C THR A 25 8.82 -3.62 9.73
N LYS A 26 7.73 -2.86 9.76
CA LYS A 26 7.56 -1.64 10.55
C LYS A 26 6.50 -1.88 11.60
N TRP A 27 6.75 -1.39 12.80
CA TRP A 27 5.74 -1.32 13.83
C TRP A 27 5.83 0.04 14.51
N ASP A 28 4.69 0.56 14.91
CA ASP A 28 4.58 1.89 15.50
C ASP A 28 3.46 1.92 16.54
N ILE A 29 3.58 2.81 17.52
CA ILE A 29 2.57 3.05 18.54
C ILE A 29 2.25 4.53 18.51
N GLU A 30 1.12 4.88 17.91
CA GLU A 30 0.66 6.26 17.82
C GLU A 30 -0.12 6.64 19.07
N ASP A 31 0.07 7.85 19.60
CA ASP A 31 -0.75 8.35 20.69
C ASP A 31 -2.19 8.63 20.23
N PRO A 32 -3.24 8.17 20.95
CA PRO A 32 -3.19 7.49 22.25
C PRO A 32 -3.17 5.95 22.14
N GLY A 33 -1.98 5.33 22.06
CA GLY A 33 -1.77 3.87 22.15
C GLY A 33 -2.33 3.01 21.02
N LYS A 34 -2.36 3.49 19.78
CA LYS A 34 -2.70 2.68 18.60
C LYS A 34 -1.47 1.95 18.07
N LEU A 35 -1.45 0.63 18.27
CA LEU A 35 -0.43 -0.24 17.69
C LEU A 35 -0.70 -0.42 16.20
N LYS A 36 0.30 -0.16 15.37
CA LYS A 36 0.33 -0.44 13.94
C LYS A 36 1.50 -1.38 13.65
N ILE A 37 1.26 -2.39 12.83
CA ILE A 37 2.28 -3.30 12.33
C ILE A 37 2.08 -3.40 10.83
N GLN A 38 3.15 -3.27 10.06
CA GLN A 38 3.17 -3.34 8.61
C GLN A 38 4.37 -4.18 8.20
N HIS A 39 4.17 -5.10 7.27
CA HIS A 39 5.21 -5.90 6.67
C HIS A 39 5.09 -5.74 5.16
N SER A 40 6.15 -5.28 4.51
CA SER A 40 6.21 -5.16 3.07
C SER A 40 7.40 -5.94 2.53
N GLY A 41 7.32 -6.38 1.29
CA GLY A 41 8.45 -7.01 0.65
C GLY A 41 8.25 -7.28 -0.83
N THR A 42 9.34 -7.38 -1.56
CA THR A 42 9.35 -7.75 -2.97
C THR A 42 9.24 -9.26 -3.09
N ILE A 43 8.11 -9.74 -3.60
CA ILE A 43 7.83 -11.17 -3.81
C ILE A 43 8.52 -11.66 -5.09
N PHE A 44 8.50 -10.85 -6.14
CA PHE A 44 9.10 -11.18 -7.43
C PHE A 44 9.76 -9.94 -8.04
N ASN A 45 10.97 -10.10 -8.55
CA ASN A 45 11.64 -9.05 -9.30
C ASN A 45 12.53 -9.67 -10.37
N ASN A 46 12.07 -9.64 -11.62
CA ASN A 46 12.85 -10.16 -12.73
C ASN A 46 12.46 -9.46 -14.04
N GLY A 47 13.46 -9.16 -14.88
CA GLY A 47 13.22 -8.74 -16.27
C GLY A 47 12.31 -7.53 -16.44
N GLY A 48 12.34 -6.56 -15.51
CA GLY A 48 11.46 -5.38 -15.56
C GLY A 48 10.04 -5.62 -15.04
N HIS A 49 9.77 -6.78 -14.43
CA HIS A 49 8.55 -7.08 -13.70
C HIS A 49 8.87 -7.11 -12.20
N LYS A 50 8.18 -6.26 -11.43
CA LYS A 50 8.31 -6.21 -9.98
C LYS A 50 6.94 -6.46 -9.36
N LEU A 51 6.89 -7.38 -8.40
CA LEU A 51 5.71 -7.67 -7.58
C LEU A 51 6.08 -7.44 -6.12
N ASP A 52 5.50 -6.43 -5.52
CA ASP A 52 5.63 -6.11 -4.12
C ASP A 52 4.35 -6.50 -3.38
N GLY A 53 4.50 -7.13 -2.21
CA GLY A 53 3.43 -7.45 -1.30
C GLY A 53 3.54 -6.64 -0.03
N GLU A 54 2.41 -6.31 0.54
CA GLU A 54 2.30 -5.63 1.83
C GLU A 54 1.16 -6.25 2.62
N ALA A 55 1.36 -6.42 3.93
CA ALA A 55 0.34 -6.75 4.89
C ALA A 55 0.46 -5.79 6.08
N TYR A 56 -0.65 -5.36 6.64
CA TYR A 56 -0.65 -4.52 7.83
C TYR A 56 -1.83 -4.83 8.75
N GLY A 57 -1.64 -4.51 10.01
CA GLY A 57 -2.63 -4.62 11.07
C GLY A 57 -2.52 -3.41 11.99
N SER A 58 -3.64 -2.92 12.48
CA SER A 58 -3.65 -1.91 13.54
C SER A 58 -4.77 -2.14 14.51
N LYS A 59 -4.52 -1.85 15.78
CA LYS A 59 -5.50 -1.95 16.86
C LYS A 59 -5.23 -0.88 17.91
N SER A 60 -6.29 -0.21 18.36
CA SER A 60 -6.21 0.69 19.51
C SER A 60 -6.12 -0.13 20.78
N LEU A 61 -5.11 0.14 21.62
CA LEU A 61 -4.97 -0.50 22.93
C LEU A 61 -5.66 0.30 24.03
N VAL A 62 -5.95 1.58 23.76
CA VAL A 62 -6.59 2.50 24.71
C VAL A 62 -8.10 2.52 24.52
N ASP A 63 -8.58 2.67 23.28
CA ASP A 63 -10.01 2.61 22.99
C ASP A 63 -10.41 1.21 22.52
N ARG A 64 -11.12 0.47 23.37
CA ARG A 64 -11.62 -0.88 23.02
C ARG A 64 -12.75 -0.85 21.98
N ARG A 65 -13.35 0.31 21.71
CA ARG A 65 -14.40 0.47 20.68
C ARG A 65 -13.82 0.75 19.31
N ASP A 66 -12.54 1.11 19.24
CA ASP A 66 -11.85 1.28 17.97
C ASP A 66 -11.65 -0.09 17.32
N PRO A 67 -12.21 -0.29 16.12
CA PRO A 67 -12.15 -1.59 15.46
C PRO A 67 -10.72 -1.91 15.03
N ALA A 68 -10.33 -3.18 15.18
CA ALA A 68 -9.09 -3.63 14.57
C ALA A 68 -9.20 -3.53 13.05
N VAL A 69 -8.09 -3.11 12.42
CA VAL A 69 -8.00 -2.98 10.97
C VAL A 69 -6.87 -3.87 10.50
N PHE A 70 -7.16 -4.75 9.55
CA PHE A 70 -6.18 -5.60 8.91
C PHE A 70 -6.29 -5.42 7.41
N GLY A 71 -5.18 -5.49 6.70
CA GLY A 71 -5.21 -5.39 5.26
C GLY A 71 -3.94 -5.88 4.63
N GLY A 72 -3.98 -5.92 3.31
CA GLY A 72 -2.83 -6.17 2.50
C GLY A 72 -3.00 -5.54 1.14
N LYS A 73 -1.88 -5.41 0.45
CA LYS A 73 -1.79 -4.86 -0.89
C LYS A 73 -0.77 -5.66 -1.67
N LEU A 74 -1.04 -5.82 -2.95
CA LEU A 74 -0.13 -6.41 -3.92
C LEU A 74 0.03 -5.39 -5.04
N ASP A 75 1.25 -4.92 -5.24
CA ASP A 75 1.59 -3.94 -6.28
C ASP A 75 2.46 -4.65 -7.33
N TYR A 76 1.95 -4.70 -8.55
CA TYR A 76 2.69 -5.11 -9.73
C TYR A 76 3.14 -3.87 -10.49
N ASN A 77 4.42 -3.78 -10.80
CA ASN A 77 5.01 -2.68 -11.56
C ASN A 77 5.83 -3.22 -12.73
N HIS A 78 5.62 -2.65 -13.91
CA HIS A 78 6.38 -2.97 -15.10
C HIS A 78 7.25 -1.78 -15.52
N ASN A 79 8.46 -2.07 -15.98
CA ASN A 79 9.43 -1.05 -16.40
C ASN A 79 8.94 -0.16 -17.56
N SER A 80 7.90 -0.58 -18.28
CA SER A 80 7.21 0.23 -19.29
C SER A 80 6.46 1.46 -18.71
N GLY A 81 6.39 1.61 -17.39
CA GLY A 81 5.63 2.68 -16.72
C GLY A 81 4.17 2.31 -16.42
N SER A 82 3.82 1.03 -16.54
CA SER A 82 2.50 0.50 -16.17
C SER A 82 2.57 -0.12 -14.78
N SER A 83 1.61 0.17 -13.92
CA SER A 83 1.45 -0.50 -12.63
C SER A 83 0.02 -0.95 -12.41
N LEU A 84 -0.14 -2.00 -11.60
CA LEU A 84 -1.41 -2.55 -11.20
C LEU A 84 -1.31 -2.91 -9.73
N SER A 85 -2.18 -2.37 -8.90
CA SER A 85 -2.24 -2.70 -7.48
C SER A 85 -3.61 -3.24 -7.12
N VAL A 86 -3.61 -4.23 -6.23
CA VAL A 86 -4.81 -4.80 -5.64
C VAL A 86 -4.66 -4.69 -4.14
N SER A 87 -5.68 -4.19 -3.46
CA SER A 87 -5.68 -4.03 -2.02
C SER A 87 -6.94 -4.61 -1.41
N ALA A 88 -6.81 -5.15 -0.21
CA ALA A 88 -7.92 -5.58 0.61
C ALA A 88 -7.69 -5.07 2.04
N GLN A 89 -8.71 -4.48 2.64
CA GLN A 89 -8.68 -3.98 4.00
C GLN A 89 -9.96 -4.38 4.71
N HIS A 90 -9.84 -5.19 5.74
CA HIS A 90 -10.92 -5.51 6.65
C HIS A 90 -10.87 -4.60 7.88
N LYS A 91 -12.00 -3.97 8.18
CA LYS A 91 -12.23 -3.23 9.41
C LYS A 91 -13.29 -3.96 10.22
N GLU A 92 -12.93 -4.35 11.44
CA GLU A 92 -13.87 -4.93 12.39
C GLU A 92 -15.10 -4.01 12.52
N HIS A 93 -16.31 -4.56 12.53
CA HIS A 93 -17.59 -3.82 12.55
C HIS A 93 -17.91 -2.86 11.37
N ARG A 94 -16.98 -2.60 10.43
CA ARG A 94 -17.21 -1.74 9.26
C ARG A 94 -17.13 -2.47 7.91
N GLY A 95 -16.64 -3.71 7.90
CA GLY A 95 -16.58 -4.58 6.71
C GLY A 95 -15.24 -4.57 5.97
N THR A 96 -15.23 -5.21 4.79
CA THR A 96 -14.06 -5.44 3.94
C THR A 96 -14.10 -4.54 2.72
N ARG A 97 -13.16 -3.61 2.60
CA ARG A 97 -12.90 -2.86 1.38
C ARG A 97 -11.93 -3.64 0.51
N VAL A 98 -12.27 -3.81 -0.77
CA VAL A 98 -11.38 -4.36 -1.79
C VAL A 98 -11.21 -3.29 -2.86
N GLY A 99 -9.97 -3.01 -3.23
CA GLY A 99 -9.62 -2.02 -4.23
C GLY A 99 -8.70 -2.61 -5.29
N VAL A 100 -8.86 -2.16 -6.52
CA VAL A 100 -7.91 -2.37 -7.62
C VAL A 100 -7.59 -1.01 -8.23
N GLU A 101 -6.33 -0.76 -8.50
CA GLU A 101 -5.86 0.47 -9.12
C GLU A 101 -4.88 0.13 -10.22
N GLY A 102 -5.13 0.61 -11.43
CA GLY A 102 -4.21 0.50 -12.55
C GLY A 102 -3.66 1.88 -12.88
N LYS A 103 -2.35 1.98 -13.11
CA LYS A 103 -1.70 3.15 -13.67
C LYS A 103 -1.06 2.77 -14.99
N TYR A 104 -1.18 3.64 -15.97
CA TYR A 104 -0.53 3.49 -17.25
C TYR A 104 0.13 4.81 -17.64
N ASN A 105 1.41 4.77 -17.93
CA ASN A 105 2.12 5.90 -18.50
C ASN A 105 1.75 6.00 -19.99
N LEU A 106 0.97 7.02 -20.36
CA LEU A 106 0.52 7.22 -21.73
C LEU A 106 1.64 7.80 -22.61
N TYR A 107 2.49 8.65 -22.03
CA TYR A 107 3.50 9.36 -22.78
C TYR A 107 4.69 9.72 -21.89
N ARG A 108 5.89 9.36 -22.35
CA ARG A 108 7.16 9.75 -21.74
C ARG A 108 8.09 10.21 -22.86
N ASN A 109 8.21 11.52 -23.04
CA ASN A 109 9.12 12.10 -24.02
C ASN A 109 9.88 13.29 -23.41
N GLY A 110 11.12 13.05 -22.99
CA GLY A 110 11.99 14.05 -22.35
C GLY A 110 11.40 14.57 -21.04
N PRO A 111 11.24 15.90 -20.86
CA PRO A 111 10.74 16.51 -19.62
C PRO A 111 9.23 16.32 -19.38
N PHE A 112 8.49 15.77 -20.35
CA PHE A 112 7.04 15.66 -20.27
C PHE A 112 6.60 14.22 -20.03
N HIS A 113 5.84 14.01 -18.96
CA HIS A 113 5.25 12.72 -18.61
C HIS A 113 3.74 12.87 -18.42
N ALA A 114 2.96 12.03 -19.10
CA ALA A 114 1.51 11.93 -18.92
C ALA A 114 1.16 10.55 -18.39
N ASP A 115 0.53 10.52 -17.22
CA ASP A 115 0.08 9.32 -16.54
C ASP A 115 -1.45 9.32 -16.46
N VAL A 116 -2.05 8.17 -16.77
CA VAL A 116 -3.46 7.90 -16.42
C VAL A 116 -3.50 6.86 -15.33
N SER A 117 -4.31 7.08 -14.31
CA SER A 117 -4.65 6.05 -13.33
C SER A 117 -6.15 5.89 -13.20
N GLY A 118 -6.58 4.66 -13.01
CA GLY A 118 -7.95 4.29 -12.73
C GLY A 118 -7.97 3.48 -11.44
N LYS A 119 -8.86 3.84 -10.53
CA LYS A 119 -9.06 3.16 -9.26
C LYS A 119 -10.51 2.73 -9.14
N TYR A 120 -10.70 1.51 -8.69
CA TYR A 120 -11.98 0.95 -8.35
C TYR A 120 -11.91 0.36 -6.96
N ASP A 121 -12.74 0.85 -6.05
CA ASP A 121 -12.90 0.27 -4.73
C ASP A 121 -14.33 -0.18 -4.51
N ARG A 122 -14.50 -1.27 -3.79
CA ARG A 122 -15.80 -1.74 -3.33
C ARG A 122 -15.70 -2.18 -1.88
N THR A 123 -16.65 -1.71 -1.07
CA THR A 123 -16.76 -2.12 0.33
C THR A 123 -17.85 -3.18 0.46
N TYR A 124 -17.54 -4.28 1.14
CA TYR A 124 -18.40 -5.42 1.40
C TYR A 124 -18.62 -5.55 2.91
N GLY A 125 -19.87 -5.48 3.35
CA GLY A 125 -20.22 -5.39 4.77
C GLY A 125 -19.99 -3.97 5.31
N GLY A 126 -20.85 -3.53 6.23
CA GLY A 126 -20.90 -2.15 6.72
C GLY A 126 -22.06 -1.35 6.12
N ALA A 127 -22.29 -0.14 6.64
CA ALA A 127 -23.47 0.68 6.33
C ALA A 127 -23.55 1.21 4.87
N SER A 128 -22.52 1.00 4.06
CA SER A 128 -22.53 1.39 2.64
C SER A 128 -21.69 0.42 1.81
N SER A 129 -22.34 -0.22 0.83
CA SER A 129 -21.73 -1.16 -0.13
C SER A 129 -21.51 -0.52 -1.51
N ASN A 130 -21.21 0.77 -1.53
CA ASN A 130 -21.14 1.51 -2.78
C ASN A 130 -19.78 1.28 -3.45
N PRO A 131 -19.77 0.81 -4.71
CA PRO A 131 -18.56 0.85 -5.50
C PRO A 131 -18.21 2.32 -5.76
N SER A 132 -16.92 2.66 -5.59
CA SER A 132 -16.39 3.96 -5.99
C SER A 132 -15.41 3.75 -7.12
N PHE A 133 -15.62 4.48 -8.20
CA PHE A 133 -14.69 4.56 -9.31
C PHE A 133 -14.11 5.96 -9.38
N SER A 134 -12.80 6.05 -9.56
CA SER A 134 -12.12 7.31 -9.82
C SER A 134 -11.06 7.13 -10.87
N THR A 135 -10.94 8.13 -11.74
CA THR A 135 -9.88 8.20 -12.76
C THR A 135 -9.14 9.50 -12.57
N HIS A 136 -7.81 9.42 -12.56
CA HIS A 136 -6.94 10.57 -12.49
C HIS A 136 -6.08 10.61 -13.74
N LEU A 137 -5.91 11.81 -14.27
CA LEU A 137 -4.94 12.10 -15.31
C LEU A 137 -3.95 13.08 -14.71
N THR A 138 -2.68 12.70 -14.68
CA THR A 138 -1.60 13.53 -14.15
C THR A 138 -0.64 13.84 -15.28
N GLY A 139 -0.47 15.12 -15.59
CA GLY A 139 0.61 15.62 -16.44
C GLY A 139 1.69 16.24 -15.56
N THR A 140 2.93 15.78 -15.71
CA THR A 140 4.10 16.35 -15.02
C THR A 140 5.07 16.87 -16.07
N VAL A 141 5.52 18.11 -15.86
CA VAL A 141 6.55 18.76 -16.68
C VAL A 141 7.73 19.02 -15.74
N ASP A 142 8.82 18.28 -15.95
CA ASP A 142 10.07 18.52 -15.24
C ASP A 142 10.87 19.59 -16.00
N PHE A 143 11.10 20.74 -15.38
CA PHE A 143 11.91 21.83 -15.95
C PHE A 143 13.39 21.69 -15.58
#